data_AF-A0A2N2L645-F1
#
_entry.id   AF-A0A2N2L645-F1
#
_cell.length_a   1.000
_cell.length_b   1.000
_cell.length_c   1.000
_cell.angle_alpha   90.00
_cell.angle_beta   90.00
_cell.angle_gamma   90.00
#
_symmetry.space_group_name_H-M   'P 1'
#
loop_
_entity.id
_entity.type
_entity.pdbx_description
1 polymer ?
#
loop_
_entity_poly.entity_id
_entity_poly.type
_entity_poly.pdbx_seq_one_letter_code
_entity_poly.pdbx_strand_id
1 'polypeptide(L)' 'MAKKKKSNSGIIGILDLQGGVYEHLDHLQRLGITGKKVKHASDFNDLSGLIIPGGESSCISRLLDIFAIKEPLLTAYGRG' A
#
# COMPACT_ATOMS: atom_id res chain seq x y z
N MET A 1 -15.46 9.37 29.33
CA MET A 1 -14.17 8.64 29.25
C MET A 1 -13.93 8.23 27.80
N ALA A 2 -13.11 8.98 27.06
CA ALA A 2 -12.82 8.71 25.66
C ALA A 2 -11.95 7.45 25.55
N LYS A 3 -12.45 6.39 24.91
CA LYS A 3 -11.65 5.22 24.56
C LYS A 3 -10.60 5.64 23.53
N LYS A 4 -9.33 5.79 23.95
CA LYS A 4 -8.19 5.84 23.02
C LYS A 4 -8.25 4.55 22.18
N LYS A 5 -8.60 4.64 20.89
CA LYS A 5 -8.36 3.55 19.94
C LYS A 5 -6.87 3.25 20.00
N LYS A 6 -6.50 2.01 20.37
CA LYS A 6 -5.13 1.53 20.20
C LYS A 6 -4.76 1.81 18.74
N SER A 7 -3.77 2.66 18.50
CA SER A 7 -3.11 2.74 17.21
C SER A 7 -2.41 1.39 17.03
N ASN A 8 -3.10 0.42 16.42
CA ASN A 8 -2.37 -0.68 15.82
C ASN A 8 -1.45 0.01 14.81
N SER A 9 -0.15 0.03 15.09
CA SER A 9 0.87 0.44 14.11
C SER A 9 0.93 -0.69 13.09
N GLY A 10 -0.13 -0.80 12.30
CA GLY A 10 -0.24 -1.82 11.29
C GLY A 10 0.51 -1.41 10.05
N ILE A 11 0.92 -2.41 9.28
CA ILE A 11 1.85 -2.24 8.18
C ILE A 11 1.18 -1.42 7.08
N ILE A 12 1.84 -0.37 6.60
CA ILE A 12 1.39 0.41 5.44
C ILE A 12 2.06 -0.16 4.20
N GLY A 13 1.25 -0.65 3.26
CA GLY A 13 1.71 -1.10 1.96
C GLY A 13 2.03 0.07 1.05
N ILE A 14 3.03 -0.07 0.18
CA ILE A 14 3.34 0.86 -0.91
C ILE A 14 3.36 0.07 -2.21
N LEU A 15 2.52 0.44 -3.16
CA LEU A 15 2.41 -0.24 -4.45
C LEU A 15 3.73 -0.10 -5.24
N ASP A 16 4.39 -1.22 -5.52
CA ASP A 16 5.71 -1.31 -6.17
C ASP A 16 5.59 -1.82 -7.61
N LEU A 17 4.84 -1.07 -8.42
CA LEU A 17 4.68 -1.32 -9.86
C LEU A 17 5.47 -0.32 -10.71
N GLN A 18 5.79 0.86 -10.18
CA GLN A 18 6.52 1.93 -10.84
C GLN A 18 7.50 2.56 -9.83
N GLY A 19 8.28 3.58 -10.24
CA GLY A 19 9.20 4.30 -9.36
C GLY A 19 8.52 5.06 -8.20
N GLY A 20 9.32 5.71 -7.35
CA GLY A 20 8.83 6.52 -6.22
C GLY A 20 8.59 5.76 -4.91
N VAL A 21 8.86 4.45 -4.88
CA VAL A 21 8.57 3.58 -3.72
C VAL A 21 9.54 3.81 -2.56
N TYR A 22 10.81 4.09 -2.85
CA TYR A 22 11.86 4.23 -1.83
C TYR A 22 11.66 5.48 -0.99
N GLU A 23 11.21 6.57 -1.60
CA GLU A 23 10.91 7.84 -0.95
C GLU A 23 9.77 7.67 0.05
N HIS A 24 8.71 6.96 -0.34
CA HIS A 24 7.61 6.63 0.59
C HIS A 24 8.06 5.74 1.75
N LEU A 25 8.92 4.74 1.50
CA LEU A 25 9.47 3.89 2.56
C LEU A 25 10.33 4.69 3.54
N ASP A 26 11.22 5.54 3.04
CA ASP A 26 12.05 6.42 3.86
C ASP A 26 11.18 7.37 4.71
N HIS A 27 10.13 7.97 4.14
CA HIS A 27 9.22 8.83 4.87
C HIS A 27 8.46 8.09 5.99
N LEU A 28 7.94 6.88 5.71
CA LEU A 28 7.29 6.06 6.73
C LEU A 28 8.27 5.67 7.85
N GLN A 29 9.50 5.28 7.48
CA GLN A 29 10.54 4.91 8.44
C GLN A 29 10.89 6.09 9.35
N ARG A 30 11.02 7.31 8.81
CA ARG A 30 11.27 8.54 9.60
C ARG A 30 10.13 8.87 10.58
N LEU A 31 8.91 8.45 10.26
CA LEU A 31 7.73 8.59 11.13
C LEU A 31 7.57 7.42 12.12
N GLY A 32 8.46 6.42 12.09
CA GLY A 32 8.37 5.22 12.92
C GLY A 32 7.24 4.27 12.51
N ILE A 33 6.78 4.36 11.26
CA ILE A 33 5.72 3.51 10.68
C ILE A 33 6.37 2.42 9.84
N THR A 34 5.94 1.17 10.04
CA THR A 34 6.42 0.04 9.24
C THR A 34 5.78 0.09 7.85
N GLY A 35 6.61 0.32 6.83
CA GLY A 35 6.23 0.23 5.42
C GLY A 35 6.61 -1.11 4.79
N LYS A 36 5.78 -1.63 3.88
CA LYS A 36 6.07 -2.83 3.08
C LYS A 36 5.79 -2.56 1.60
N LYS A 37 6.63 -3.08 0.71
CA LYS A 37 6.38 -3.07 -0.74
C LYS A 37 5.28 -4.06 -1.11
N VAL A 38 4.39 -3.66 -2.01
CA VAL A 38 3.25 -4.46 -2.48
C VAL A 38 3.38 -4.67 -3.98
N LYS A 39 3.66 -5.90 -4.38
CA LYS A 39 3.84 -6.26 -5.80
C LYS A 39 3.03 -7.48 -6.22
N HIS A 40 2.63 -8.30 -5.26
CA HIS A 40 1.87 -9.52 -5.48
C HIS A 40 0.56 -9.50 -4.68
N ALA A 41 -0.43 -10.30 -5.12
CA ALA A 41 -1.72 -10.43 -4.44
C ALA A 41 -1.59 -10.81 -2.95
N SER A 42 -0.59 -11.65 -2.62
CA SER A 42 -0.29 -12.05 -1.24
C SER A 42 0.21 -10.91 -0.35
N ASP A 43 0.72 -9.82 -0.95
CA ASP A 43 1.25 -8.69 -0.19
C ASP A 43 0.18 -7.80 0.44
N PHE A 44 -1.07 -7.93 -0.02
CA PHE A 44 -2.23 -7.21 0.52
C PHE A 44 -2.70 -7.74 1.88
N ASN A 45 -2.21 -8.91 2.30
CA ASN A 45 -2.55 -9.48 3.59
C ASN A 45 -1.90 -8.65 4.73
N ASP A 46 -2.65 -8.48 5.82
CA ASP A 46 -2.20 -7.79 7.04
C ASP A 46 -1.79 -6.31 6.88
N LEU A 47 -2.21 -5.68 5.78
CA LEU A 47 -2.03 -4.24 5.58
C LEU A 47 -3.10 -3.45 6.33
N SER A 48 -2.69 -2.36 6.98
CA SER A 48 -3.61 -1.37 7.56
C SER A 48 -3.91 -0.20 6.64
N GLY A 49 -3.22 -0.14 5.50
CA GLY A 49 -3.44 0.86 4.47
C GLY A 49 -2.52 0.62 3.28
N LEU A 50 -2.84 1.25 2.16
CA LEU A 50 -2.05 1.18 0.94
C LEU A 50 -1.77 2.59 0.42
N ILE A 51 -0.53 2.88 0.13
CA ILE A 51 -0.07 4.06 -0.60
C ILE A 51 0.09 3.66 -2.06
N ILE A 52 -0.60 4.39 -2.95
CA ILE A 52 -0.36 4.35 -4.38
C ILE A 52 0.58 5.54 -4.68
N PRO A 53 1.85 5.28 -5.03
CA PRO A 53 2.81 6.36 -5.28
C PRO A 53 2.36 7.20 -6.49
N GLY A 54 2.87 8.43 -6.54
CA GLY A 54 2.66 9.29 -7.70
C GLY A 54 3.34 8.73 -8.96
N GLY A 55 2.86 9.16 -10.12
CA GLY A 55 3.36 8.72 -11.42
C GLY A 55 2.30 8.92 -12.51
N GLU A 56 2.53 8.33 -13.68
CA GLU A 56 1.55 8.33 -14.76
C GLU A 56 0.41 7.36 -14.45
N SER A 57 -0.79 7.87 -14.22
CA SER A 57 -1.97 7.08 -13.86
C SER A 57 -2.33 6.03 -14.92
N SER A 58 -2.14 6.37 -16.20
CA SER A 58 -2.34 5.46 -17.34
C SER A 58 -1.36 4.28 -17.29
N CYS A 59 -0.09 4.55 -16.93
CA CYS A 59 0.94 3.54 -16.75
C CYS A 59 0.61 2.63 -15.56
N ILE A 60 0.25 3.22 -14.41
CA ILE A 60 -0.12 2.47 -13.21
C ILE A 60 -1.33 1.57 -13.50
N SER A 61 -2.37 2.09 -14.14
CA SER A 61 -3.55 1.31 -14.53
C SER A 61 -3.16 0.12 -15.40
N ARG A 62 -2.31 0.34 -16.42
CA ARG A 62 -1.85 -0.74 -17.31
C ARG A 62 -1.01 -1.78 -16.57
N LEU A 63 -0.18 -1.37 -15.62
CA LEU A 63 0.65 -2.28 -14.83
C LEU A 63 -0.18 -3.09 -13.84
N LEU A 64 -1.23 -2.50 -13.25
CA LEU A 64 -2.19 -3.23 -12.40
C LEU A 64 -2.84 -4.39 -13.17
N ASP A 65 -3.20 -4.17 -14.44
CA ASP A 65 -3.74 -5.21 -15.31
C ASP A 65 -2.65 -6.25 -15.68
N ILE A 66 -1.45 -5.81 -16.10
CA ILE A 66 -0.34 -6.71 -16.49
C ILE A 66 0.10 -7.65 -15.35
N PHE A 67 0.18 -7.13 -14.14
CA PHE A 67 0.59 -7.91 -12.96
C PHE A 67 -0.59 -8.63 -12.27
N ALA A 68 -1.81 -8.52 -12.82
CA ALA A 68 -3.03 -9.10 -12.24
C ALA A 68 -3.25 -8.67 -10.78
N ILE A 69 -2.94 -7.41 -10.46
CA ILE A 69 -3.05 -6.82 -9.11
C ILE A 69 -4.38 -6.10 -8.92
N LYS A 70 -5.07 -5.74 -9.99
CA LYS A 70 -6.31 -4.96 -9.96
C LYS A 70 -7.41 -5.63 -9.14
N GLU A 71 -7.72 -6.89 -9.39
CA GLU A 71 -8.73 -7.64 -8.65
C GLU A 71 -8.34 -7.81 -7.16
N PRO A 72 -7.09 -8.19 -6.81
CA PRO A 72 -6.61 -8.16 -5.43
C PRO A 72 -6.76 -6.80 -4.75
N LEU A 73 -6.43 -5.71 -5.45
CA LEU A 73 -6.53 -4.35 -4.93
C LEU A 73 -7.99 -3.98 -4.61
N LEU A 74 -8.91 -4.22 -5.54
CA LEU A 74 -10.34 -3.97 -5.34
C LEU A 74 -10.91 -4.83 -4.20
N THR A 75 -10.49 -6.09 -4.12
CA THR A 75 -10.87 -7.00 -3.04
C THR A 75 -10.36 -6.50 -1.70
N ALA A 76 -9.13 -6.02 -1.62
CA ALA A 76 -8.55 -5.46 -0.40
C ALA A 76 -9.29 -4.18 0.02
N TYR A 77 -9.55 -3.26 -0.91
CA TYR A 77 -10.34 -2.05 -0.65
C TYR A 77 -11.73 -2.35 -0.06
N GLY A 78 -12.40 -3.40 -0.55
CA GLY A 78 -13.70 -3.83 -0.06
C GLY A 78 -13.70 -4.34 1.39
N ARG A 79 -12.53 -4.65 1.98
CA ARG A 79 -12.41 -5.13 3.37
C ARG A 79 -12.30 -3.99 4.40
N GLY A 80 -12.09 -2.75 3.94
CA GLY A 80 -11.80 -1.57 4.78
C GLY A 80 -10.33 -1.43 5.12
#